data_AF-A0A2V5J6B8-F1
#
_entry.id   AF-A0A2V5J6B8-F1
#
_cell.length_a   1.000
_cell.length_b   1.000
_cell.length_c   1.000
_cell.angle_alpha   90.00
_cell.angle_beta   90.00
_cell.angle_gamma   90.00
#
_symmetry.space_group_name_H-M   'P 1'
#
loop_
_entity.id
_entity.type
_entity.pdbx_description
1 polymer ?
#
loop_
_entity_poly.entity_id
_entity_poly.type
_entity_poly.pdbx_seq_one_letter_code
_entity_poly.pdbx_strand_id
1 'polypeptide(L)'
;MTIHLNWNPRGPKTKPADVALVVTEFDPPKDGRQTPARIAWATDPSGKGLPSWLLYAERVHEFHEFVEAAADGQGYQRVTQVVSWESQRGPLAYVVKWFMGKKFRACLQVQAEDLTAFVEKGGEKKVDR
;
A
#
# COMPACT_ATOMS: atom_id res chain seq x y z
N MET A 1 9.37 -6.57 11.36
CA MET A 1 8.16 -5.76 11.09
C MET A 1 7.29 -6.58 10.14
N THR A 2 6.02 -6.82 10.45
CA THR A 2 5.09 -7.62 9.64
C THR A 2 3.96 -6.72 9.14
N ILE A 3 3.65 -6.81 7.84
CA ILE A 3 2.54 -6.06 7.24
C ILE A 3 1.38 -7.04 7.04
N HIS A 4 0.32 -6.87 7.83
CA HIS A 4 -0.91 -7.65 7.68
C HIS A 4 -1.87 -6.90 6.76
N LEU A 5 -2.22 -7.52 5.64
CA LEU A 5 -3.18 -6.97 4.70
C LEU A 5 -4.40 -7.87 4.63
N ASN A 6 -5.58 -7.30 4.93
CA ASN A 6 -6.86 -7.98 4.78
C ASN A 6 -7.54 -7.54 3.47
N TRP A 7 -7.53 -8.42 2.47
CA TRP A 7 -8.10 -8.14 1.15
C TRP A 7 -9.61 -8.38 1.04
N ASN A 8 -10.25 -8.93 2.07
CA ASN A 8 -11.70 -9.17 2.06
C ASN A 8 -12.33 -8.69 3.38
N PRO A 9 -12.79 -7.41 3.45
CA PRO A 9 -13.31 -6.85 4.69
C PRO A 9 -14.62 -7.51 5.15
N ARG A 10 -15.37 -8.15 4.23
CA ARG A 10 -16.65 -8.82 4.51
C ARG A 10 -16.54 -10.36 4.55
N GLY A 11 -15.35 -10.90 4.33
CA GLY A 11 -15.09 -12.35 4.37
C GLY A 11 -14.80 -12.85 5.79
N PRO A 12 -14.82 -14.18 6.00
CA PRO A 12 -14.30 -14.74 7.24
C PRO A 12 -12.86 -14.25 7.44
N LYS A 13 -12.53 -13.77 8.65
CA LYS A 13 -11.20 -13.29 9.00
C LYS A 13 -10.19 -14.42 8.73
N THR A 14 -9.49 -14.34 7.60
CA THR A 14 -8.41 -15.27 7.30
C THR A 14 -7.27 -14.98 8.27
N LYS A 15 -6.59 -16.04 8.73
CA LYS A 15 -5.39 -15.87 9.56
C LYS A 15 -4.41 -15.01 8.77
N PRO A 16 -3.85 -13.94 9.35
CA PRO A 16 -2.84 -13.15 8.68
C PRO A 16 -1.69 -14.06 8.26
N ALA A 17 -1.33 -14.02 6.98
CA ALA A 17 -0.17 -14.74 6.50
C ALA A 17 1.06 -13.87 6.75
N ASP A 18 2.00 -14.37 7.55
CA ASP A 18 3.30 -13.74 7.70
C ASP A 18 4.12 -14.02 6.44
N VAL A 19 4.60 -12.96 5.80
CA VAL A 19 5.51 -13.04 4.65
C VAL A 19 6.86 -12.51 5.10
N ALA A 20 7.90 -13.33 4.95
CA ALA A 20 9.26 -12.89 5.20
C ALA A 20 9.71 -11.93 4.09
N LEU A 21 10.12 -10.73 4.49
CA LEU A 21 10.61 -9.69 3.59
C LEU A 21 12.02 -9.26 4.01
N VAL A 22 12.87 -8.99 3.03
CA VAL A 22 14.21 -8.44 3.21
C VAL A 22 14.29 -7.07 2.54
N VAL A 23 15.00 -6.12 3.15
CA VAL A 23 15.29 -4.83 2.53
C VAL A 23 16.36 -5.07 1.45
N THR A 24 16.01 -4.83 0.20
CA THR A 24 16.94 -4.97 -0.95
C THR A 24 17.62 -3.65 -1.29
N GLU A 25 16.94 -2.53 -1.08
CA GLU A 25 17.45 -1.19 -1.31
C GLU A 25 16.99 -0.27 -0.18
N PHE A 26 17.90 0.51 0.38
CA PHE A 26 17.58 1.57 1.33
C PHE A 26 18.40 2.81 0.99
N ASP A 27 17.72 3.81 0.45
CA ASP A 27 18.26 5.11 0.12
C ASP A 27 17.54 6.18 0.96
N PRO A 28 18.20 6.72 2.00
CA PRO A 28 17.56 7.66 2.92
C PRO A 28 17.33 9.04 2.27
N PRO A 29 16.34 9.80 2.77
CA PRO A 29 16.14 11.18 2.34
C PRO A 29 17.38 12.02 2.66
N LYS A 30 17.86 12.77 1.66
CA LYS A 30 19.01 13.67 1.77
C LYS A 30 18.62 15.03 1.22
N ASP A 31 18.88 16.08 2.00
CA ASP A 31 18.61 17.45 1.58
C ASP A 31 19.39 17.81 0.31
N GLY A 32 18.72 18.45 -0.65
CA GLY A 32 19.32 18.93 -1.90
C GLY A 32 19.48 17.89 -3.02
N ARG A 33 18.97 16.66 -2.84
CA ARG A 33 19.02 15.62 -3.88
C ARG A 33 17.84 15.72 -4.84
N GLN A 34 18.11 15.61 -6.15
CA GLN A 34 17.05 15.60 -7.18
C GLN A 34 16.30 14.26 -7.27
N THR A 35 16.87 13.18 -6.73
CA THR A 35 16.24 11.85 -6.76
C THR A 35 15.52 11.57 -5.44
N PRO A 36 14.32 10.96 -5.49
CA PRO A 36 13.53 10.63 -4.30
C PRO A 36 14.26 9.64 -3.39
N ALA A 37 13.95 9.68 -2.10
CA ALA A 37 14.37 8.63 -1.17
C ALA A 37 13.62 7.35 -1.50
N ARG A 38 14.25 6.18 -1.32
CA ARG A 38 13.67 4.89 -1.73
C ARG A 38 13.94 3.81 -0.70
N ILE A 39 12.92 2.99 -0.44
CA ILE A 39 13.08 1.75 0.33
C ILE A 39 12.41 0.62 -0.45
N ALA A 40 13.19 -0.39 -0.86
CA ALA A 40 12.71 -1.58 -1.52
C ALA A 40 12.76 -2.79 -0.59
N TRP A 41 11.69 -3.58 -0.63
CA TRP A 41 11.47 -4.77 0.16
C TRP A 41 11.19 -5.93 -0.80
N ALA A 42 11.93 -7.02 -0.73
CA ALA A 42 11.66 -8.21 -1.52
C ALA A 42 11.30 -9.40 -0.65
N THR A 43 10.65 -10.39 -1.23
CA THR A 43 10.39 -11.67 -0.56
C THR A 43 11.71 -12.35 -0.20
N ASP A 44 11.91 -12.64 1.08
CA ASP A 44 13.11 -13.32 1.57
C ASP A 44 13.09 -14.79 1.14
N PRO A 45 14.04 -15.24 0.30
CA PRO A 45 14.11 -16.63 -0.16
C PRO A 45 14.39 -17.63 0.97
N SER A 46 14.96 -17.17 2.08
CA SER A 46 15.32 -17.99 3.25
C SER A 46 14.22 -18.05 4.31
N GLY A 47 13.19 -17.21 4.19
CA GLY A 47 12.11 -17.10 5.14
C GLY A 47 10.92 -18.04 4.86
N LYS A 48 9.94 -18.04 5.77
CA LYS A 48 8.67 -18.73 5.54
C LYS A 48 7.86 -17.97 4.48
N GLY A 49 7.55 -18.62 3.37
CA GLY A 49 6.83 -17.99 2.27
C GLY A 49 6.77 -18.85 1.01
N LEU A 50 6.25 -18.27 -0.06
CA LEU A 50 6.32 -18.87 -1.39
C LEU A 50 7.77 -18.80 -1.89
N PRO A 51 8.28 -19.85 -2.56
CA PRO A 51 9.63 -19.82 -3.08
C PRO A 51 9.74 -18.79 -4.21
N SER A 52 10.86 -18.06 -4.28
CA SER A 52 11.05 -16.93 -5.18
C SER A 52 10.93 -17.27 -6.68
N TRP A 53 11.12 -18.54 -7.05
CA TRP A 53 10.88 -19.01 -8.42
C TRP A 53 9.40 -19.05 -8.79
N LEU A 54 8.52 -19.24 -7.80
CA LEU A 54 7.07 -19.35 -7.99
C LEU A 54 6.41 -17.97 -7.98
N LEU A 55 6.77 -17.15 -6.99
CA LEU A 55 6.35 -15.76 -6.88
C LEU A 55 7.45 -14.95 -6.18
N TYR A 56 8.10 -14.07 -6.91
CA TYR A 56 8.94 -13.02 -6.36
C TYR A 56 8.11 -11.74 -6.28
N ALA A 57 7.96 -11.16 -5.10
CA ALA A 57 7.32 -9.86 -4.92
C ALA A 57 8.33 -8.87 -4.35
N GLU A 58 8.42 -7.71 -4.99
CA GLU A 58 9.21 -6.57 -4.58
C GLU A 58 8.30 -5.37 -4.40
N ARG A 59 8.29 -4.79 -3.20
CA ARG A 59 7.55 -3.58 -2.86
C ARG A 59 8.53 -2.44 -2.68
N VAL A 60 8.30 -1.35 -3.39
CA VAL A 60 9.13 -0.15 -3.31
C VAL A 60 8.29 1.01 -2.80
N HIS A 61 8.86 1.73 -1.85
CA HIS A 61 8.34 3.00 -1.34
C HIS A 61 9.29 4.10 -1.75
N GLU A 62 8.77 5.08 -2.48
CA GLU A 62 9.49 6.28 -2.88
C GLU A 62 8.91 7.49 -2.15
N PHE A 63 9.79 8.32 -1.61
CA PHE A 63 9.44 9.54 -0.91
C PHE A 63 9.86 10.72 -1.77
N HIS A 64 8.87 11.41 -2.31
CA HIS A 64 9.03 12.61 -3.12
C HIS A 64 8.70 13.81 -2.24
N GLU A 65 9.69 14.67 -2.02
CA GLU A 65 9.49 15.91 -1.29
C GLU A 65 9.40 17.08 -2.26
N PHE A 66 8.33 17.86 -2.15
CA PHE A 66 8.15 19.04 -2.97
C PHE A 66 7.51 20.16 -2.17
N VAL A 67 7.64 21.37 -2.70
CA VAL A 67 7.09 22.57 -2.13
C VAL A 67 5.89 22.98 -2.98
N GLU A 68 4.71 22.94 -2.39
CA GLU A 68 3.46 23.34 -3.04
C GLU A 68 2.88 24.59 -2.36
N ALA A 69 2.04 25.32 -3.08
CA ALA A 69 1.29 26.42 -2.49
C ALA A 69 0.41 25.87 -1.34
N ALA A 70 0.41 26.58 -0.22
CA ALA A 70 -0.48 26.23 0.88
C ALA A 70 -1.95 26.34 0.41
N ALA A 71 -2.81 25.45 0.91
CA ALA A 71 -4.21 25.38 0.48
C ALA A 71 -5.01 26.65 0.82
N ASP A 72 -4.51 27.46 1.76
CA ASP A 72 -5.04 28.77 2.14
C ASP A 72 -4.54 29.91 1.23
N GLY A 73 -3.71 29.60 0.23
CA GLY A 73 -3.09 30.57 -0.67
C GLY A 73 -2.02 31.45 -0.01
N GLN A 74 -1.67 31.20 1.25
CA GLN A 74 -0.67 31.97 1.98
C GLN A 74 0.62 31.17 2.16
N GLY A 75 1.56 31.41 1.25
CA GLY A 75 2.90 30.86 1.32
C GLY A 75 3.02 29.46 0.73
N TYR A 76 4.09 28.78 1.12
CA TYR A 76 4.49 27.49 0.59
C TYR A 76 4.57 26.46 1.71
N GLN A 77 4.06 25.25 1.46
CA GLN A 77 4.16 24.11 2.37
C GLN A 77 5.06 23.03 1.77
N ARG A 78 5.88 22.39 2.61
CA ARG A 78 6.64 21.19 2.23
C ARG A 78 5.71 19.99 2.35
N VAL A 79 5.48 19.32 1.23
CA VAL A 79 4.65 18.12 1.14
C VAL A 79 5.56 16.94 0.83
N THR A 80 5.27 15.81 1.47
CA THR A 80 5.94 14.54 1.17
C THR A 80 4.93 13.59 0.56
N GLN A 81 5.07 13.31 -0.73
CA GLN A 81 4.29 12.29 -1.42
C GLN A 81 4.99 10.94 -1.29
N VAL A 82 4.27 9.98 -0.72
CA VAL A 82 4.73 8.59 -0.61
C VAL A 82 4.12 7.79 -1.75
N VAL A 83 4.94 7.42 -2.73
CA VAL A 83 4.54 6.57 -3.85
C VAL A 83 4.94 5.14 -3.52
N SER A 84 3.97 4.24 -3.48
CA SER A 84 4.22 2.82 -3.20
C SER A 84 3.83 2.00 -4.43
N TRP A 85 4.75 1.19 -4.94
CA TRP A 85 4.47 0.27 -6.04
C TRP A 85 5.02 -1.13 -5.71
N GLU A 86 4.40 -2.14 -6.30
CA GLU A 86 4.79 -3.54 -6.10
C GLU A 86 5.01 -4.19 -7.46
N SER A 87 6.19 -4.76 -7.67
CA SER A 87 6.54 -5.57 -8.82
C SER A 87 6.53 -7.04 -8.43
N GLN A 88 5.75 -7.83 -9.16
CA GLN A 88 5.67 -9.28 -8.95
C GLN A 88 6.15 -10.01 -10.20
N ARG A 89 6.99 -11.04 -10.01
CA ARG A 89 7.57 -11.87 -11.07
C ARG A 89 7.37 -13.35 -10.76
N GLY A 90 7.35 -14.18 -11.79
CA GLY A 90 7.19 -15.63 -11.71
C GLY A 90 5.85 -16.13 -12.23
N PRO A 91 5.65 -17.45 -12.36
CA PRO A 91 4.43 -18.04 -12.90
C PRO A 91 3.17 -17.61 -12.17
N LEU A 92 3.24 -17.44 -10.85
CA LEU A 92 2.07 -17.05 -10.06
C LEU A 92 1.70 -15.57 -10.23
N ALA A 93 2.59 -14.73 -10.77
CA ALA A 93 2.29 -13.32 -11.06
C ALA A 93 1.14 -13.18 -12.07
N TYR A 94 0.97 -14.13 -12.99
CA TYR A 94 -0.18 -14.15 -13.91
C TYR A 94 -1.50 -14.43 -13.19
N VAL A 95 -1.47 -15.33 -12.20
CA VAL A 95 -2.63 -15.63 -11.35
C VAL A 95 -2.97 -14.41 -10.49
N VAL A 96 -1.96 -13.76 -9.90
CA VAL A 96 -2.17 -12.53 -9.13
C VAL A 96 -2.70 -11.41 -10.01
N LYS A 97 -2.17 -11.23 -11.23
CA LYS A 97 -2.68 -10.25 -12.21
C LYS A 97 -4.15 -10.50 -12.55
N TRP A 98 -4.52 -11.76 -12.78
CA TRP A 98 -5.92 -12.13 -13.05
C TRP A 98 -6.82 -11.85 -11.84
N PHE A 99 -6.36 -12.20 -10.63
CA PHE A 99 -7.08 -11.96 -9.38
C PHE A 99 -7.25 -10.46 -9.12
N MET A 100 -6.18 -9.67 -9.26
CA MET A 100 -6.22 -8.21 -9.19
C MET A 100 -7.19 -7.63 -10.23
N GLY A 101 -7.14 -8.07 -11.48
CA GLY A 101 -8.03 -7.56 -12.52
C GLY A 101 -9.52 -7.79 -12.24
N LYS A 102 -9.88 -8.99 -11.74
CA LYS A 102 -11.29 -9.38 -11.57
C LYS A 102 -11.85 -9.16 -10.16
N LYS A 103 -11.08 -9.48 -9.12
CA LYS A 103 -11.58 -9.53 -7.74
C LYS A 103 -11.22 -8.29 -6.93
N PHE A 104 -10.07 -7.67 -7.19
CA PHE A 104 -9.65 -6.48 -6.44
C PHE A 104 -10.59 -5.29 -6.69
N ARG A 105 -11.06 -5.08 -7.92
CA ARG A 105 -12.06 -4.03 -8.23
C ARG A 105 -13.34 -4.19 -7.43
N ALA A 106 -13.85 -5.42 -7.32
CA ALA A 106 -15.05 -5.71 -6.53
C ALA A 106 -14.81 -5.45 -5.02
N CYS A 107 -13.62 -5.80 -4.51
CA CYS A 107 -13.26 -5.56 -3.11
C CYS A 107 -13.10 -4.06 -2.82
N LEU A 108 -12.48 -3.30 -3.72
CA LEU A 108 -12.35 -1.85 -3.62
C LEU A 108 -13.71 -1.15 -3.65
N GLN A 109 -14.61 -1.60 -4.53
CA GLN A 109 -15.97 -1.06 -4.59
C GLN A 109 -16.71 -1.28 -3.26
N VAL A 110 -16.65 -2.51 -2.73
CA VAL A 110 -17.21 -2.84 -1.41
C VAL A 110 -16.61 -1.97 -0.31
N GLN A 111 -15.29 -1.76 -0.33
CA GLN A 111 -14.60 -0.93 0.66
C GLN A 111 -14.99 0.55 0.53
N ALA A 112 -15.17 1.06 -0.68
CA ALA A 112 -15.64 2.43 -0.92
C ALA A 112 -17.08 2.61 -0.43
N GLU A 113 -17.97 1.65 -0.72
CA GLU A 113 -19.36 1.64 -0.22
C GLU A 113 -19.40 1.61 1.31
N ASP A 114 -18.58 0.77 1.96
CA ASP A 114 -18.49 0.70 3.43
C ASP A 114 -17.93 2.00 4.03
N LEU A 115 -16.94 2.63 3.38
CA LEU A 115 -16.38 3.90 3.82
C LEU A 115 -17.39 5.03 3.70
N THR A 116 -18.12 5.10 2.57
CA THR A 116 -19.21 6.05 2.36
C THR A 116 -20.30 5.87 3.42
N ALA A 117 -20.77 4.63 3.63
CA ALA A 117 -21.77 4.35 4.65
C ALA A 117 -21.29 4.68 6.07
N PHE A 118 -20.01 4.46 6.37
CA PHE A 118 -19.42 4.84 7.65
C PHE A 118 -19.39 6.36 7.84
N VAL A 119 -19.00 7.12 6.81
CA VAL A 119 -18.98 8.59 6.84
C VAL A 119 -20.40 9.15 6.95
N GLU A 120 -21.34 8.62 6.18
CA GLU A 120 -22.75 9.07 6.17
C GLU A 120 -23.44 8.75 7.51
N LYS A 121 -23.26 7.53 8.05
CA LYS A 121 -23.78 7.17 9.38
C LYS A 121 -23.03 7.87 10.52
N GLY A 122 -21.77 8.20 10.34
CA GLY A 122 -20.98 9.03 11.25
C GLY A 122 -21.44 10.49 11.27
N GLY A 123 -22.03 10.96 10.17
CA GLY A 123 -22.71 12.26 10.05
C GLY A 123 -24.05 12.33 10.79
N GLU A 124 -24.68 11.18 11.07
CA GLU A 124 -25.97 11.10 11.78
C GLU A 124 -25.85 11.09 13.33
N LYS A 125 -24.69 11.41 13.91
CA LYS A 125 -24.59 11.68 15.36
C LYS A 125 -24.54 13.17 15.67
N LYS A 126 -25.72 13.79 15.61
CA LYS A 126 -26.19 15.02 16.30
C LYS A 126 -27.50 15.41 15.60
N VAL A 127 -28.68 15.56 16.18
CA VAL A 127 -29.18 15.95 17.51
C VAL A 127 -30.62 15.38 17.55
N ASP A 128 -31.06 14.70 18.61
CA ASP A 128 -32.01 15.40 19.48
C ASP A 128 -31.97 14.93 20.94
N ARG A 129 -32.22 15.93 21.77
CA ARG A 129 -32.07 15.98 23.22
C ARG A 129 -33.44 15.89 23.87
#